data_AF-A0A5D4SS68-F1
#
_entry.id   AF-A0A5D4SS68-F1
#
_cell.length_a   1.000
_cell.length_b   1.000
_cell.length_c   1.000
_cell.angle_alpha   90.00
_cell.angle_beta   90.00
_cell.angle_gamma   90.00
#
_symmetry.space_group_name_H-M   'P 1'
#
loop_
_entity.id
_entity.type
_entity.pdbx_description
1 polymer ?
#
loop_
_entity_poly.entity_id
_entity_poly.type
_entity_poly.pdbx_seq_one_letter_code
_entity_poly.pdbx_strand_id
1 'polypeptide(L)'
;MKDAEQARKELSEILEDREYTVYQNQGESFLEKLREKFFTWLEELFPQIEFSSGSSGAFPFIMILAGVLFIGIVVFAAARAAKRQKILQEQQPLDRAAEISWSYKKHLEEAGKHEESGDLTKGARHIFLALLLWFNEYGWLNAKIWKTNWDYYEELKRTDTKTAEVFYSLSALFDRAAYGGQSIKASEFQQFKREALRLMDNSANLQEGRDPEVAESAD
;
A
#
# COMPACT_ATOMS: atom_id res chain seq x y z
N MET A 1 -69.61 -21.01 2.42
CA MET A 1 -68.61 -21.83 1.70
C MET A 1 -68.59 -21.61 0.19
N LYS A 2 -69.68 -21.13 -0.46
CA LYS A 2 -69.69 -20.83 -1.91
C LYS A 2 -68.91 -19.56 -2.30
N ASP A 3 -68.83 -18.57 -1.41
CA ASP A 3 -68.17 -17.27 -1.71
C ASP A 3 -66.65 -17.36 -1.85
N ALA A 4 -65.99 -18.27 -1.13
CA ALA A 4 -64.54 -18.39 -1.15
C ALA A 4 -64.02 -19.04 -2.44
N GLU A 5 -64.77 -19.97 -3.02
CA GLU A 5 -64.43 -20.54 -4.33
C GLU A 5 -64.69 -19.56 -5.46
N GLN A 6 -65.76 -18.77 -5.35
CA GLN A 6 -66.12 -17.78 -6.36
C GLN A 6 -65.11 -16.62 -6.40
N ALA A 7 -64.67 -16.15 -5.23
CA ALA A 7 -63.60 -15.16 -5.12
C ALA A 7 -62.25 -15.67 -5.67
N ARG A 8 -61.94 -16.96 -5.48
CA ARG A 8 -60.72 -17.58 -6.06
C ARG A 8 -60.77 -17.65 -7.58
N LYS A 9 -61.96 -17.88 -8.13
CA LYS A 9 -62.18 -17.98 -9.57
C LYS A 9 -62.09 -16.61 -10.26
N GLU A 10 -62.66 -15.58 -9.64
CA GLU A 10 -62.49 -14.19 -10.10
C GLU A 10 -61.02 -13.73 -9.97
N LEU A 11 -60.32 -14.09 -8.90
CA LEU A 11 -58.89 -13.80 -8.75
C LEU A 11 -58.03 -14.49 -9.81
N SER A 12 -58.33 -15.75 -10.16
CA SER A 12 -57.61 -16.44 -11.24
C SER A 12 -57.86 -15.80 -12.61
N GLU A 13 -59.08 -15.32 -12.85
CA GLU A 13 -59.46 -14.68 -14.12
C GLU A 13 -58.82 -13.29 -14.27
N ILE A 14 -58.70 -12.52 -13.17
CA ILE A 14 -57.99 -11.24 -13.14
C ILE A 14 -56.48 -11.42 -13.33
N LEU A 15 -55.90 -12.51 -12.81
CA LEU A 15 -54.47 -12.81 -12.94
C LEU A 15 -54.08 -13.33 -14.34
N GLU A 16 -55.02 -13.92 -15.08
CA GLU A 16 -54.82 -14.37 -16.47
C GLU A 16 -55.01 -13.27 -17.51
N ASP A 17 -55.43 -12.06 -17.11
CA ASP A 17 -55.65 -10.96 -18.04
C ASP A 17 -54.33 -10.41 -18.62
N ARG A 18 -54.38 -10.00 -19.90
CA ARG A 18 -53.22 -9.70 -20.76
C ARG A 18 -52.32 -8.55 -20.28
N GLU A 19 -52.78 -7.75 -19.32
CA GLU A 19 -52.02 -6.64 -18.76
C GLU A 19 -50.92 -7.08 -17.77
N TYR A 20 -51.05 -8.26 -17.14
CA TYR A 20 -50.12 -8.74 -16.10
C TYR A 20 -49.07 -9.76 -16.57
N THR A 21 -49.11 -10.18 -17.83
CA THR A 21 -48.13 -11.12 -18.43
C THR A 21 -46.99 -10.45 -19.20
N VAL A 22 -47.03 -9.12 -19.35
CA VAL A 22 -46.03 -8.36 -20.13
C VAL A 22 -44.64 -8.34 -19.47
N TYR A 23 -44.55 -8.52 -18.15
CA TYR A 23 -43.28 -8.46 -17.41
C TYR A 23 -42.55 -9.81 -17.25
N GLN A 24 -43.14 -10.95 -17.63
CA GLN A 24 -42.47 -12.26 -17.47
C GLN A 24 -41.56 -12.65 -18.66
N ASN A 25 -41.71 -12.04 -19.84
CA ASN A 25 -41.02 -12.50 -21.06
C ASN A 25 -39.90 -11.58 -21.58
N GLN A 26 -39.45 -10.56 -20.83
CA GLN A 26 -38.39 -9.63 -21.30
C GLN A 26 -37.04 -9.75 -20.57
N GLY A 27 -36.94 -10.51 -19.48
CA GLY A 27 -35.70 -10.69 -18.72
C GLY A 27 -34.77 -11.81 -19.22
N GLU A 28 -35.23 -12.65 -20.15
CA GLU A 28 -34.55 -13.91 -20.47
C GLU A 28 -33.34 -13.73 -21.41
N SER A 29 -33.40 -12.87 -22.43
CA SER A 29 -32.36 -12.86 -23.49
C SER A 29 -30.95 -12.42 -23.03
N PHE A 30 -30.81 -11.52 -22.05
CA PHE A 30 -29.48 -11.06 -21.60
C PHE A 30 -28.86 -12.02 -20.57
N LEU A 31 -29.66 -12.52 -19.63
CA LEU A 31 -29.24 -13.50 -18.64
C LEU A 31 -28.99 -14.87 -19.27
N GLU A 32 -29.79 -15.28 -20.26
CA GLU A 32 -29.54 -16.49 -21.04
C GLU A 32 -28.24 -16.39 -21.83
N LYS A 33 -27.98 -15.26 -22.51
CA LYS A 33 -26.71 -15.06 -23.23
C LYS A 33 -25.49 -15.04 -22.31
N LEU A 34 -25.62 -14.44 -21.13
CA LEU A 34 -24.57 -14.46 -20.11
C LEU A 34 -24.35 -15.87 -19.57
N ARG A 35 -25.43 -16.60 -19.30
CA ARG A 35 -25.40 -17.98 -18.85
C ARG A 35 -24.75 -18.89 -19.89
N GLU A 36 -25.15 -18.78 -21.14
CA GLU A 36 -24.62 -19.57 -22.26
C GLU A 36 -23.12 -19.30 -22.45
N LYS A 37 -22.70 -18.03 -22.43
CA LYS A 37 -21.27 -17.66 -22.46
C LYS A 37 -20.50 -18.20 -21.25
N PHE A 38 -21.11 -18.17 -20.06
CA PHE A 38 -20.51 -18.67 -18.84
C PHE A 38 -20.30 -20.19 -18.89
N PHE A 39 -21.30 -20.96 -19.31
CA PHE A 39 -21.19 -22.41 -19.46
C PHE A 39 -20.20 -22.80 -20.56
N THR A 40 -20.18 -22.08 -21.68
CA THR A 40 -19.21 -22.30 -22.77
C THR A 40 -17.77 -22.08 -22.27
N TRP A 41 -17.53 -20.99 -21.53
CA TRP A 41 -16.22 -20.71 -20.92
C TRP A 41 -15.82 -21.76 -19.87
N LEU A 42 -16.80 -22.31 -19.14
CA LEU A 42 -16.56 -23.32 -18.12
C LEU A 42 -16.22 -24.70 -18.73
N GLU A 43 -16.88 -25.08 -19.83
CA GLU A 43 -16.58 -26.29 -20.60
C GLU A 43 -15.19 -26.24 -21.23
N GLU A 44 -14.76 -25.05 -21.70
CA GLU A 44 -13.42 -24.86 -22.26
C GLU A 44 -12.31 -25.01 -21.21
N LEU A 45 -12.55 -24.58 -19.97
CA LEU A 45 -11.60 -24.71 -18.86
C LEU A 45 -11.57 -26.10 -18.23
N PHE A 46 -12.67 -26.86 -18.30
CA PHE A 46 -12.79 -28.18 -17.66
C PHE A 46 -13.49 -29.20 -18.59
N PRO A 47 -12.87 -29.57 -19.73
CA PRO A 47 -13.48 -30.43 -20.75
C PRO A 47 -13.74 -31.87 -20.30
N GLN A 48 -13.33 -32.25 -19.08
CA GLN A 48 -13.46 -33.60 -18.53
C GLN A 48 -14.63 -33.74 -17.55
N ILE A 49 -15.36 -32.65 -17.28
CA ILE A 49 -16.51 -32.67 -16.38
C ILE A 49 -17.78 -32.80 -17.22
N GLU A 50 -18.31 -34.02 -17.32
CA GLU A 50 -19.62 -34.24 -17.94
C GLU A 50 -20.73 -33.62 -17.06
N PHE A 51 -21.19 -32.42 -17.42
CA PHE A 51 -22.38 -31.80 -16.85
C PHE A 51 -23.63 -32.51 -17.40
N SER A 52 -23.82 -33.78 -17.05
CA SER A 52 -25.03 -34.50 -17.43
C SER A 52 -26.24 -33.86 -16.73
N SER A 53 -27.16 -33.33 -17.52
CA SER A 53 -28.42 -32.71 -17.07
C SER A 53 -29.39 -33.71 -16.38
N GLY A 54 -28.98 -34.97 -16.21
CA GLY A 54 -29.75 -36.04 -15.59
C GLY A 54 -29.30 -36.47 -14.19
N SER A 55 -28.24 -35.91 -13.60
CA SER A 55 -27.83 -36.28 -12.24
C SER A 55 -28.63 -35.46 -11.22
N SER A 56 -29.62 -36.10 -10.58
CA SER A 56 -30.52 -35.56 -9.55
C SER A 56 -29.83 -35.26 -8.20
N GLY A 57 -28.55 -34.90 -8.21
CA GLY A 57 -27.78 -34.65 -7.00
C GLY A 57 -27.13 -33.28 -7.08
N ALA A 58 -27.23 -32.48 -6.02
CA ALA A 58 -26.56 -31.18 -5.86
C ALA A 58 -25.01 -31.27 -5.86
N PHE A 59 -24.44 -32.45 -6.11
CA PHE A 59 -23.02 -32.75 -6.02
C PHE A 59 -22.11 -31.94 -6.99
N PRO A 60 -22.42 -31.80 -8.30
CA PRO A 60 -21.56 -31.03 -9.19
C PRO A 60 -21.58 -29.53 -8.84
N PHE A 61 -22.72 -29.01 -8.37
CA PHE A 61 -22.83 -27.63 -7.88
C PHE A 61 -21.98 -27.38 -6.62
N ILE A 62 -22.00 -28.32 -5.67
CA ILE A 62 -21.17 -28.24 -4.46
C ILE A 62 -19.67 -28.27 -4.83
N MET A 63 -19.27 -29.09 -5.79
CA MET A 63 -17.88 -29.20 -6.23
C MET A 63 -17.39 -27.93 -6.92
N ILE A 64 -18.21 -27.33 -7.79
CA ILE A 64 -17.90 -26.02 -8.40
C ILE A 64 -17.79 -24.94 -7.33
N LEU A 65 -18.75 -24.88 -6.39
CA LEU A 65 -18.75 -23.88 -5.32
C LEU A 65 -17.50 -24.01 -4.42
N ALA A 66 -17.09 -25.24 -4.10
CA ALA A 66 -15.87 -25.51 -3.36
C ALA A 66 -14.61 -25.07 -4.13
N GLY A 67 -14.56 -25.31 -5.45
CA GLY A 67 -13.47 -24.86 -6.31
C GLY A 67 -13.35 -23.33 -6.37
N VAL A 68 -14.47 -22.62 -6.54
CA VAL A 68 -14.51 -21.16 -6.53
C VAL A 68 -14.06 -20.61 -5.16
N LEU A 69 -14.53 -21.20 -4.07
CA LEU A 69 -14.12 -20.81 -2.72
C LEU A 69 -12.62 -21.04 -2.50
N PHE A 70 -12.08 -22.17 -2.96
CA PHE A 70 -10.66 -22.48 -2.88
C PHE A 70 -9.81 -21.47 -3.65
N ILE A 71 -10.19 -21.14 -4.89
CA ILE A 71 -9.52 -20.10 -5.68
C ILE A 71 -9.58 -18.75 -4.95
N GLY A 72 -10.74 -18.38 -4.39
CA GLY A 72 -10.90 -17.17 -3.58
C GLY A 72 -9.95 -17.13 -2.39
N ILE A 73 -9.81 -18.24 -1.66
CA ILE A 73 -8.88 -18.39 -0.53
C ILE A 73 -7.43 -18.26 -1.00
N VAL A 74 -7.06 -18.91 -2.11
CA VAL A 74 -5.70 -18.85 -2.67
C VAL A 74 -5.36 -17.44 -3.12
N VAL A 75 -6.26 -16.75 -3.84
CA VAL A 75 -6.07 -15.36 -4.26
C VAL A 75 -5.98 -14.43 -3.05
N PHE A 76 -6.83 -14.61 -2.03
CA PHE A 76 -6.78 -13.84 -0.79
C PHE A 76 -5.47 -14.06 -0.03
N ALA A 77 -5.04 -15.31 0.11
CA ALA A 77 -3.78 -15.67 0.74
C ALA A 77 -2.58 -15.11 -0.03
N ALA A 78 -2.58 -15.19 -1.36
CA ALA A 78 -1.56 -14.62 -2.22
C ALA A 78 -1.51 -13.10 -2.14
N ALA A 79 -2.66 -12.41 -2.14
CA ALA A 79 -2.73 -10.95 -1.96
C ALA A 79 -2.23 -10.51 -0.58
N ARG A 80 -2.56 -11.29 0.48
CA ARG A 80 -2.07 -11.07 1.84
C ARG A 80 -0.56 -11.32 1.93
N ALA A 81 -0.06 -12.38 1.28
CA ALA A 81 1.35 -12.72 1.23
C ALA A 81 2.15 -11.68 0.43
N ALA A 82 1.66 -11.19 -0.69
CA ALA A 82 2.27 -10.13 -1.49
C ALA A 82 2.37 -8.80 -0.72
N LYS A 83 1.32 -8.43 0.06
CA LYS A 83 1.40 -7.29 0.98
C LYS A 83 2.45 -7.48 2.07
N ARG A 84 2.59 -8.68 2.64
CA ARG A 84 3.64 -9.00 3.63
C ARG A 84 5.04 -9.07 3.01
N GLN A 85 5.18 -9.57 1.78
CA GLN A 85 6.45 -9.66 1.07
C GLN A 85 6.99 -8.29 0.68
N LYS A 86 6.15 -7.31 0.33
CA LYS A 86 6.62 -5.92 0.15
C LYS A 86 7.28 -5.35 1.42
N ILE A 87 6.70 -5.60 2.59
CA ILE A 87 7.24 -5.16 3.88
C ILE A 87 8.57 -5.87 4.22
N LEU A 88 8.72 -7.14 3.81
CA LEU A 88 9.95 -7.91 4.02
C LEU A 88 11.04 -7.62 2.97
N GLN A 89 10.67 -7.25 1.74
CA GLN A 89 11.62 -6.87 0.69
C GLN A 89 12.33 -5.54 1.01
N GLU A 90 11.68 -4.59 1.67
CA GLU A 90 12.28 -3.31 2.09
C GLU A 90 13.38 -3.44 3.18
N GLN A 91 13.55 -4.66 3.73
CA GLN A 91 14.55 -4.98 4.76
C GLN A 91 15.79 -5.70 4.21
N GLN A 92 15.96 -5.82 2.88
CA GLN A 92 17.17 -6.46 2.36
C GLN A 92 18.44 -5.63 2.67
N PRO A 93 19.49 -6.26 3.21
CA PRO A 93 20.73 -5.57 3.58
C PRO A 93 21.52 -5.05 2.36
N LEU A 94 21.27 -5.60 1.16
CA LEU A 94 21.92 -5.17 -0.08
C LEU A 94 21.43 -3.79 -0.55
N ASP A 95 20.12 -3.53 -0.47
CA ASP A 95 19.54 -2.22 -0.83
C ASP A 95 20.05 -1.11 0.10
N ARG A 96 20.19 -1.41 1.40
CA ARG A 96 20.75 -0.44 2.38
C ARG A 96 22.19 -0.03 2.09
N ALA A 97 23.01 -0.96 1.61
CA ALA A 97 24.40 -0.67 1.26
C ALA A 97 24.49 0.21 0.00
N ALA A 98 23.66 -0.08 -1.00
CA ALA A 98 23.57 0.72 -2.21
C ALA A 98 23.00 2.12 -1.92
N GLU A 99 22.01 2.24 -1.05
CA GLU A 99 21.42 3.51 -0.63
C GLU A 99 22.46 4.40 0.08
N ILE A 100 23.19 3.89 1.08
CA ILE A 100 24.21 4.69 1.81
C ILE A 100 25.36 5.17 0.90
N SER A 101 25.58 4.53 -0.27
CA SER A 101 26.60 4.96 -1.23
C SER A 101 26.23 6.22 -2.01
N TRP A 102 24.96 6.64 -1.97
CA TRP A 102 24.49 7.83 -2.68
C TRP A 102 24.79 9.11 -1.90
N SER A 103 24.77 10.25 -2.58
CA SER A 103 24.84 11.55 -1.91
C SER A 103 23.49 11.94 -1.31
N TYR A 104 23.51 12.82 -0.30
CA TYR A 104 22.27 13.32 0.30
C TYR A 104 21.36 14.01 -0.74
N LYS A 105 21.95 14.74 -1.71
CA LYS A 105 21.20 15.40 -2.80
C LYS A 105 20.44 14.42 -3.66
N LYS A 106 21.06 13.28 -3.98
CA LYS A 106 20.42 12.22 -4.78
C LYS A 106 19.24 11.59 -4.03
N HIS A 107 19.36 11.43 -2.70
CA HIS A 107 18.24 10.99 -1.88
C HIS A 107 17.10 12.01 -1.86
N LEU A 108 17.38 13.32 -1.79
CA LEU A 108 16.33 14.34 -1.87
C LEU A 108 15.60 14.34 -3.23
N GLU A 109 16.33 14.13 -4.32
CA GLU A 109 15.74 13.98 -5.66
C GLU A 109 14.81 12.76 -5.72
N GLU A 110 15.29 11.60 -5.23
CA GLU A 110 14.50 10.36 -5.25
C GLU A 110 13.27 10.45 -4.33
N ALA A 111 13.38 11.16 -3.21
CA ALA A 111 12.23 11.47 -2.37
C ALA A 111 11.16 12.28 -3.11
N GLY A 112 11.56 13.22 -3.98
CA GLY A 112 10.64 13.97 -4.84
C GLY A 112 9.90 13.08 -5.83
N LYS A 113 10.60 12.13 -6.47
CA LYS A 113 9.97 11.17 -7.39
C LYS A 113 8.94 10.29 -6.67
N HIS A 114 9.26 9.84 -5.47
CA HIS A 114 8.34 9.06 -4.65
C HIS A 114 7.13 9.87 -4.16
N GLU A 115 7.33 11.15 -3.86
CA GLU A 115 6.24 12.08 -3.55
C GLU A 115 5.28 12.24 -4.73
N GLU A 116 5.80 12.46 -5.94
CA GLU A 116 5.01 12.57 -7.17
C GLU A 116 4.27 11.27 -7.50
N SER A 117 4.88 10.11 -7.25
CA SER A 117 4.26 8.81 -7.46
C SER A 117 3.30 8.38 -6.35
N GLY A 118 3.17 9.17 -5.28
CA GLY A 118 2.34 8.86 -4.10
C GLY A 118 2.91 7.79 -3.16
N ASP A 119 4.16 7.37 -3.34
CA ASP A 119 4.84 6.40 -2.46
C ASP A 119 5.53 7.12 -1.29
N LEU A 120 4.70 7.73 -0.43
CA LEU A 120 5.16 8.62 0.63
C LEU A 120 6.04 7.93 1.67
N THR A 121 5.84 6.62 1.89
CA THR A 121 6.68 5.83 2.81
C THR A 121 8.11 5.73 2.30
N LYS A 122 8.31 5.42 1.02
CA LYS A 122 9.65 5.43 0.41
C LYS A 122 10.23 6.83 0.35
N GLY A 123 9.41 7.83 0.01
CA GLY A 123 9.86 9.22 0.05
C GLY A 123 10.42 9.62 1.42
N ALA A 124 9.73 9.24 2.50
CA ALA A 124 10.17 9.55 3.87
C ALA A 124 11.49 8.84 4.22
N ARG A 125 11.68 7.60 3.77
CA ARG A 125 12.95 6.90 3.90
C ARG A 125 14.09 7.64 3.20
N HIS A 126 13.89 8.07 1.96
CA HIS A 126 14.90 8.82 1.23
C HIS A 126 15.21 10.17 1.90
N ILE A 127 14.21 10.88 2.44
CA ILE A 127 14.46 12.12 3.21
C ILE A 127 15.30 11.84 4.46
N PHE A 128 15.00 10.78 5.20
CA PHE A 128 15.76 10.44 6.41
C PHE A 128 17.21 10.04 6.09
N LEU A 129 17.43 9.28 5.01
CA LEU A 129 18.77 8.95 4.54
C LEU A 129 19.55 10.19 4.09
N ALA A 130 18.88 11.12 3.39
CA ALA A 130 19.49 12.41 3.05
C ALA A 130 19.93 13.16 4.30
N LEU A 131 19.11 13.18 5.36
CA LEU A 131 19.45 13.83 6.62
C LEU A 131 20.68 13.21 7.29
N LEU A 132 20.76 11.88 7.36
CA LEU A 132 21.93 11.18 7.90
C LEU A 132 23.20 11.47 7.10
N LEU A 133 23.11 11.42 5.77
CA LEU A 133 24.24 11.64 4.88
C LEU A 133 24.70 13.09 4.89
N TRP A 134 23.77 14.04 5.04
CA TRP A 134 24.10 15.45 5.24
C TRP A 134 24.94 15.63 6.51
N PHE A 135 24.46 15.17 7.66
CA PHE A 135 25.24 15.26 8.90
C PHE A 135 26.59 14.53 8.83
N ASN A 136 26.67 13.44 8.07
CA ASN A 136 27.91 12.74 7.81
C ASN A 136 28.90 13.56 6.96
N GLU A 137 28.42 14.23 5.91
CA GLU A 137 29.23 15.08 5.04
C GLU A 137 29.85 16.27 5.80
N TYR A 138 29.10 16.85 6.75
CA TYR A 138 29.58 17.94 7.61
C TYR A 138 30.33 17.46 8.87
N GLY A 139 30.48 16.14 9.05
CA GLY A 139 31.25 15.56 10.16
C GLY A 139 30.57 15.60 11.53
N TRP A 140 29.26 15.79 11.59
CA TRP A 140 28.48 15.82 12.84
C TRP A 140 28.16 14.40 13.35
N LEU A 141 28.15 13.42 12.47
CA LEU A 141 28.03 11.99 12.79
C LEU A 141 28.76 11.15 11.73
N ASN A 142 28.90 9.85 11.96
CA ASN A 142 29.44 8.91 10.97
C ASN A 142 28.40 7.89 10.54
N ALA A 143 27.86 8.04 9.32
CA ALA A 143 26.81 7.18 8.76
C ALA A 143 27.35 5.75 8.47
N LYS A 144 26.72 4.74 9.08
CA LYS A 144 27.05 3.32 8.94
C LYS A 144 25.80 2.45 8.89
N ILE A 145 25.82 1.40 8.08
CA ILE A 145 24.68 0.47 7.91
C ILE A 145 24.29 -0.25 9.22
N TRP A 146 25.26 -0.49 10.11
CA TRP A 146 25.06 -1.22 11.37
C TRP A 146 24.64 -0.34 12.55
N LYS A 147 24.60 0.98 12.38
CA LYS A 147 24.20 1.91 13.43
C LYS A 147 22.70 2.05 13.54
N THR A 148 22.25 2.27 14.76
CA THR A 148 20.86 2.57 15.11
C THR A 148 20.60 4.08 15.11
N ASN A 149 19.34 4.49 15.09
CA ASN A 149 18.96 5.90 15.26
C ASN A 149 19.44 6.47 16.61
N TRP A 150 19.56 5.62 17.64
CA TRP A 150 20.09 6.00 18.95
C TRP A 150 21.58 6.35 18.90
N ASP A 151 22.37 5.57 18.15
CA ASP A 151 23.80 5.86 17.97
C ASP A 151 24.02 7.23 17.32
N TYR A 152 23.23 7.54 16.29
CA TYR A 152 23.25 8.84 15.62
C TYR A 152 22.82 9.99 16.52
N TYR A 153 21.79 9.77 17.35
CA TYR A 153 21.36 10.76 18.34
C TYR A 153 22.49 11.09 19.33
N GLU A 154 23.17 10.08 19.86
CA GLU A 154 24.27 10.28 20.81
C GLU A 154 25.48 10.99 20.19
N GLU A 155 25.77 10.75 18.91
CA GLU A 155 26.79 11.53 18.17
C GLU A 155 26.38 12.99 18.00
N LEU A 156 25.16 13.24 17.49
CA LEU A 156 24.66 14.60 17.28
C LEU A 156 24.59 15.39 18.57
N LYS A 157 24.23 14.75 19.68
CA LYS A 157 24.13 15.38 21.00
C LYS A 157 25.48 15.91 21.49
N ARG A 158 26.59 15.30 21.08
CA ARG A 158 27.94 15.81 21.38
C ARG A 158 28.27 17.09 20.62
N THR A 159 27.65 17.30 19.46
CA THR A 159 27.83 18.49 18.63
C THR A 159 26.85 19.59 18.99
N ASP A 160 25.55 19.29 19.02
CA ASP A 160 24.49 20.21 19.41
C ASP A 160 23.25 19.46 19.93
N THR A 161 22.91 19.67 21.21
CA THR A 161 21.79 19.00 21.88
C THR A 161 20.45 19.30 21.21
N LYS A 162 20.22 20.54 20.75
CA LYS A 162 18.95 20.93 20.12
C LYS A 162 18.74 20.20 18.80
N THR A 163 19.78 20.13 17.97
CA THR A 163 19.79 19.37 16.72
C THR A 163 19.50 17.90 16.98
N ALA A 164 20.11 17.32 18.02
CA ALA A 164 19.87 15.93 18.40
C ALA A 164 18.41 15.67 18.81
N GLU A 165 17.80 16.56 19.58
CA GLU A 165 16.38 16.44 19.98
C GLU A 165 15.43 16.47 18.79
N VAL A 166 15.63 17.40 17.84
CA VAL A 166 14.82 17.47 16.61
C VAL A 166 15.09 16.26 15.71
N PHE A 167 16.34 15.80 15.62
CA PHE A 167 16.66 14.57 14.91
C PHE A 167 15.93 13.35 15.51
N TYR A 168 15.89 13.26 16.84
CA TYR A 168 15.22 12.17 17.53
C TYR A 168 13.71 12.15 17.24
N SER A 169 13.04 13.32 17.24
CA SER A 169 11.61 13.39 16.87
C SER A 169 11.37 12.95 15.43
N LEU A 170 12.27 13.31 14.50
CA LEU A 170 12.21 12.85 13.10
C LEU A 170 12.43 11.34 12.98
N SER A 171 13.38 10.77 13.74
CA SER A 171 13.64 9.32 13.71
C SER A 171 12.42 8.50 14.15
N ALA A 172 11.63 9.00 15.10
CA ALA A 172 10.41 8.32 15.54
C ALA A 172 9.33 8.26 14.46
N LEU A 173 9.24 9.27 13.58
CA LEU A 173 8.35 9.22 12.42
C LEU A 173 8.90 8.28 11.35
N PHE A 174 10.20 8.35 11.08
CA PHE A 174 10.86 7.42 10.16
C PHE A 174 10.68 5.96 10.59
N ASP A 175 10.82 5.64 11.88
CA ASP A 175 10.68 4.26 12.34
C ASP A 175 9.25 3.73 12.15
N ARG A 176 8.23 4.58 12.37
CA ARG A 176 6.84 4.22 12.08
C ARG A 176 6.59 4.01 10.58
N ALA A 177 7.21 4.84 9.75
CA ALA A 177 7.12 4.74 8.29
C ALA A 177 7.83 3.48 7.74
N ALA A 178 9.10 3.29 8.10
CA ALA A 178 9.98 2.29 7.53
C ALA A 178 9.81 0.90 8.15
N TYR A 179 9.44 0.82 9.43
CA TYR A 179 9.32 -0.46 10.15
C TYR A 179 7.90 -0.74 10.67
N GLY A 180 7.11 0.31 10.91
CA GLY A 180 5.76 0.18 11.47
C GLY A 180 4.70 -0.32 10.49
N GLY A 181 5.00 -0.40 9.19
CA GLY A 181 4.04 -0.83 8.16
C GLY A 181 2.82 0.07 8.03
N GLN A 182 2.88 1.28 8.59
CA GLN A 182 1.81 2.27 8.54
C GLN A 182 1.97 3.16 7.30
N SER A 183 0.86 3.40 6.60
CA SER A 183 0.83 4.36 5.50
C SER A 183 0.94 5.77 6.07
N ILE A 184 1.91 6.54 5.59
CA ILE A 184 2.05 7.96 5.93
C ILE A 184 0.99 8.77 5.17
N LYS A 185 0.33 9.72 5.84
CA LYS A 185 -0.55 10.67 5.15
C LYS A 185 0.27 11.77 4.48
N ALA A 186 -0.25 12.34 3.39
CA ALA A 186 0.39 13.46 2.70
C ALA A 186 0.77 14.61 3.64
N SER A 187 -0.12 14.97 4.59
CA SER A 187 0.16 16.02 5.58
C SER A 187 1.34 15.70 6.50
N GLU A 188 1.45 14.45 6.95
CA GLU A 188 2.54 13.98 7.82
C GLU A 188 3.87 13.94 7.06
N PHE A 189 3.84 13.47 5.81
CA PHE A 189 4.98 13.48 4.92
C PHE A 189 5.49 14.91 4.66
N GLN A 190 4.59 15.84 4.35
CA GLN A 190 4.96 17.23 4.10
C GLN A 190 5.53 17.90 5.36
N GLN A 191 4.98 17.60 6.54
CA GLN A 191 5.55 18.08 7.80
C GLN A 191 6.96 17.52 8.01
N PHE A 192 7.14 16.22 7.84
CA PHE A 192 8.44 15.56 7.97
C PHE A 192 9.49 16.15 7.04
N LYS A 193 9.15 16.31 5.75
CA LYS A 193 10.02 16.90 4.74
C LYS A 193 10.46 18.31 5.15
N ARG A 194 9.51 19.16 5.56
CA ARG A 194 9.83 20.52 6.00
C ARG A 194 10.71 20.56 7.23
N GLU A 195 10.44 19.74 8.23
CA GLU A 195 11.24 19.69 9.46
C GLU A 195 12.65 19.18 9.19
N ALA A 196 12.81 18.14 8.36
CA ALA A 196 14.12 17.62 7.97
C ALA A 196 14.95 18.66 7.20
N LEU A 197 14.36 19.33 6.21
CA LEU A 197 15.05 20.39 5.45
C LEU A 197 15.43 21.57 6.34
N ARG A 198 14.50 22.02 7.20
CA ARG A 198 14.77 23.10 8.16
C ARG A 198 15.90 22.74 9.13
N LEU A 199 15.99 21.47 9.54
CA LEU A 199 17.07 21.00 10.40
C LEU A 199 18.43 21.08 9.68
N MET A 200 18.50 20.69 8.41
CA MET A 200 19.73 20.84 7.60
C MET A 200 20.13 22.31 7.47
N ASP A 201 19.18 23.20 7.11
CA ASP A 201 19.46 24.63 6.94
C ASP A 201 19.93 25.29 8.24
N ASN A 202 19.25 25.01 9.37
CA ASN A 202 19.67 25.53 10.67
C ASN A 202 21.06 25.04 11.07
N SER A 203 21.36 23.77 10.79
CA SER A 203 22.66 23.16 11.11
C SER A 203 23.77 23.70 10.22
N ALA A 204 23.48 24.02 8.95
CA ALA A 204 24.42 24.67 8.03
C ALA A 204 24.85 26.04 8.57
N ASN A 205 23.88 26.86 8.99
CA ASN A 205 24.16 28.18 9.60
C ASN A 205 25.01 28.07 10.88
N LEU A 206 24.81 27.00 11.68
CA LEU A 206 25.62 26.74 12.87
C LEU A 206 27.05 26.27 12.55
N GLN A 207 27.26 25.67 11.38
CA GLN A 207 28.58 25.29 10.90
C GLN A 207 29.34 26.51 10.37
N GLU A 208 28.70 27.36 9.58
CA GLU A 208 29.29 28.61 9.07
C GLU A 208 29.70 29.55 10.20
N GLY A 209 28.90 29.64 11.27
CA GLY A 209 29.26 30.41 12.47
C GLY A 209 30.40 29.78 13.31
N ARG A 210 30.79 28.54 13.03
CA ARG A 210 31.89 27.81 13.69
C ARG A 210 33.24 27.91 12.97
N ASP A 211 33.27 28.43 11.74
CA ASP A 211 34.49 28.64 10.94
C ASP A 211 34.93 30.14 10.87
N PRO A 212 35.22 30.86 11.98
CA PRO A 212 35.66 32.26 11.89
C PRO A 212 37.18 32.46 11.72
N GLU A 213 38.03 31.44 11.56
CA GLU A 213 39.48 31.63 11.80
C GLU A 213 40.43 30.94 10.78
N VAL A 214 40.33 31.28 9.50
CA VAL A 214 41.43 31.01 8.53
C VAL A 214 41.75 32.21 7.60
N ALA A 215 41.05 33.34 7.72
CA ALA A 215 41.25 34.50 6.83
C ALA A 215 42.15 35.63 7.38
N GLU A 216 42.81 35.45 8.53
CA GLU A 216 43.67 36.46 9.15
C GLU A 216 45.07 35.90 9.52
N SER A 217 45.77 35.34 8.52
CA SER A 217 47.22 35.05 8.67
C SER A 217 47.97 35.09 7.34
N ALA A 218 47.70 36.12 6.54
CA ALA A 218 48.57 36.52 5.43
C ALA A 218 48.64 38.05 5.38
N ASP A 219 49.29 38.61 6.39
CA ASP A 219 50.07 39.86 6.22
C ASP A 219 51.37 39.54 5.45
#